data_AF-A0A1C5Q7B1-F1
#
_entry.id   AF-A0A1C5Q7B1-F1
#
_cell.length_a   1.000
_cell.length_b   1.000
_cell.length_c   1.000
_cell.angle_alpha   90.00
_cell.angle_beta   90.00
_cell.angle_gamma   90.00
#
_symmetry.space_group_name_H-M   'P 1'
#
loop_
_entity.id
_entity.type
_entity.pdbx_description
1 polymer ?
#
loop_
_entity_poly.entity_id
_entity_poly.type
_entity_poly.pdbx_seq_one_letter_code
_entity_poly.pdbx_strand_id
1 'polypeptide(L)'
;MIVKEMTDQMVLDLVDKGLVTDQLVLTIGYDIENLSNPNLKYQYKGEVTIDRYGRKVPKHAHGTANLEKKTSSTRLITNAVMDLYDRIVDEHLLVRRITITANKLVDEKSVKQEDEYQQLDLFTDYEAQRKKQAEEEEKLERERRMQEAMLSIKKKFGKNAVLKGMNLEEGATAKDRNEQIGGHKA
;
A
#
# COMPACT_ATOMS: atom_id res chain seq x y z
N MET A 1 6.22 1.93 -9.07
CA MET A 1 6.59 0.50 -8.95
C MET A 1 6.90 0.08 -7.51
N ILE A 2 7.92 0.66 -6.85
CA ILE A 2 8.34 0.31 -5.48
C ILE A 2 7.19 0.36 -4.45
N VAL A 3 6.31 1.37 -4.54
CA VAL A 3 5.13 1.50 -3.66
C VAL A 3 4.21 0.27 -3.76
N LYS A 4 4.07 -0.32 -4.96
CA LYS A 4 3.28 -1.54 -5.19
C LYS A 4 3.86 -2.70 -4.41
N GLU A 5 5.18 -2.88 -4.52
CA GLU A 5 5.88 -3.98 -3.86
C GLU A 5 5.79 -3.86 -2.34
N MET A 6 6.02 -2.64 -1.82
CA MET A 6 5.92 -2.37 -0.39
C MET A 6 4.51 -2.58 0.13
N THR A 7 3.49 -2.21 -0.65
CA THR A 7 2.08 -2.45 -0.30
C THR A 7 1.76 -3.94 -0.30
N ASP A 8 2.19 -4.69 -1.32
CA ASP A 8 1.99 -6.14 -1.41
C ASP A 8 2.60 -6.87 -0.20
N GLN A 9 3.83 -6.50 0.18
CA GLN A 9 4.51 -7.05 1.35
C GLN A 9 3.76 -6.71 2.65
N MET A 10 3.34 -5.45 2.82
CA MET A 10 2.57 -5.02 3.99
C MET A 10 1.26 -5.78 4.11
N VAL A 11 0.56 -6.05 2.99
CA VAL A 11 -0.68 -6.82 3.00
C VAL A 11 -0.45 -8.26 3.43
N LEU A 12 0.60 -8.91 2.94
CA LEU A 12 0.96 -10.25 3.39
C LEU A 12 1.23 -10.28 4.91
N ASP A 13 1.88 -9.25 5.45
CA ASP A 13 2.10 -9.13 6.90
C ASP A 13 0.79 -8.92 7.69
N LEU A 14 -0.21 -8.24 7.12
CA LEU A 14 -1.53 -8.10 7.74
C LEU A 14 -2.24 -9.45 7.81
N VAL A 15 -2.25 -10.19 6.70
CA VAL A 15 -2.84 -11.55 6.64
C VAL A 15 -2.14 -12.49 7.62
N ASP A 16 -0.81 -12.43 7.69
CA ASP A 16 -0.04 -13.28 8.60
C ASP A 16 -0.39 -13.05 10.07
N LYS A 17 -0.73 -11.81 10.42
CA LYS A 17 -1.11 -11.39 11.77
C LYS A 17 -2.61 -11.50 12.03
N GLY A 18 -3.42 -11.86 11.04
CA GLY A 18 -4.89 -11.88 11.16
C GLY A 18 -5.48 -10.48 11.39
N LEU A 19 -4.85 -9.44 10.84
CA LEU A 19 -5.26 -8.04 11.02
C LEU A 19 -5.89 -7.49 9.75
N VAL A 20 -6.85 -6.59 9.93
CA VAL A 20 -7.48 -5.82 8.84
C VAL A 20 -7.41 -4.32 9.13
N THR A 21 -7.41 -3.52 8.07
CA THR A 21 -7.34 -2.05 8.14
C THR A 21 -8.37 -1.43 7.20
N ASP A 22 -8.87 -0.25 7.55
CA ASP A 22 -9.65 0.64 6.69
C ASP A 22 -8.90 1.93 6.34
N GLN A 23 -7.66 2.10 6.79
CA GLN A 23 -6.95 3.36 6.64
C GLN A 23 -5.46 3.16 6.37
N LEU A 24 -5.00 3.73 5.28
CA LEU A 24 -3.64 3.66 4.81
C LEU A 24 -3.06 5.06 4.70
N VAL A 25 -1.83 5.23 5.16
CA VAL A 25 -1.10 6.49 5.04
C VAL A 25 0.13 6.27 4.19
N LEU A 26 0.33 7.17 3.22
CA LEU A 26 1.49 7.22 2.36
C LEU A 26 2.23 8.53 2.63
N THR A 27 3.52 8.43 2.93
CA THR A 27 4.42 9.57 3.06
C THR A 27 5.62 9.41 2.16
N ILE A 28 5.88 10.42 1.34
CA ILE A 28 6.99 10.47 0.39
C ILE A 28 7.91 11.62 0.78
N GLY A 29 9.14 11.28 1.14
CA GLY A 29 10.23 12.23 1.34
C GLY A 29 11.02 12.41 0.05
N TYR A 30 11.19 13.65 -0.37
CA TYR A 30 11.95 14.01 -1.57
C TYR A 30 13.44 14.18 -1.27
N ASP A 31 14.26 14.04 -2.30
CA ASP A 31 15.71 14.20 -2.22
C ASP A 31 16.13 15.67 -2.16
N ILE A 32 17.28 15.93 -1.53
CA ILE A 32 17.96 17.24 -1.50
C ILE A 32 18.45 17.67 -2.90
N GLU A 33 18.68 16.71 -3.79
CA GLU A 33 19.14 16.97 -5.16
C GLU A 33 18.13 17.82 -5.94
N ASN A 34 16.84 17.72 -5.60
CA ASN A 34 15.78 18.55 -6.18
C ASN A 34 16.02 20.07 -5.97
N LEU A 35 16.74 20.46 -4.91
CA LEU A 35 17.04 21.86 -4.60
C LEU A 35 18.52 22.22 -4.82
N SER A 36 19.39 21.20 -4.94
CA SER A 36 20.82 21.41 -5.21
C SER A 36 21.12 21.56 -6.69
N ASN A 37 20.39 20.85 -7.56
CA ASN A 37 20.55 20.94 -9.00
C ASN A 37 19.85 22.20 -9.54
N PRO A 38 20.56 23.13 -10.22
CA PRO A 38 19.96 24.35 -10.76
C PRO A 38 18.71 24.08 -11.62
N ASN A 39 18.75 23.07 -12.49
CA ASN A 39 17.64 22.78 -13.41
C ASN A 39 16.36 22.37 -12.67
N LEU A 40 16.48 21.47 -11.68
CA LEU A 40 15.34 21.02 -10.87
C LEU A 40 14.85 22.13 -9.93
N LYS A 41 15.79 22.91 -9.38
CA LYS A 41 15.49 24.01 -8.47
C LYS A 41 14.65 25.11 -9.14
N TYR A 42 14.91 25.43 -10.41
CA TYR A 42 14.11 26.42 -11.14
C TYR A 42 12.69 25.95 -11.43
N GLN A 43 12.48 24.64 -11.58
CA GLN A 43 11.16 24.05 -11.82
C GLN A 43 10.34 23.96 -10.54
N TYR A 44 10.99 23.70 -9.40
CA TYR A 44 10.30 23.58 -8.13
C TYR A 44 9.88 24.94 -7.55
N LYS A 45 8.57 25.16 -7.47
CA LYS A 45 7.96 26.37 -6.86
C LYS A 45 7.20 26.07 -5.56
N GLY A 46 7.32 24.85 -5.05
CA GLY A 46 6.62 24.40 -3.85
C GLY A 46 7.26 24.86 -2.55
N GLU A 47 6.64 24.47 -1.44
CA GLU A 47 7.10 24.78 -0.10
C GLU A 47 8.39 24.02 0.25
N VAL A 48 9.39 24.71 0.76
CA VAL A 48 10.65 24.10 1.21
C VAL A 48 10.63 23.97 2.72
N THR A 49 11.01 22.79 3.21
CA THR A 49 11.13 22.50 4.64
C THR A 49 12.59 22.19 4.99
N ILE A 50 12.90 22.21 6.29
CA ILE A 50 14.23 21.85 6.79
C ILE A 50 14.17 20.44 7.36
N ASP A 51 15.05 19.56 6.90
CA ASP A 51 15.13 18.19 7.40
C ASP A 51 15.77 18.14 8.81
N ARG A 52 15.81 16.93 9.40
CA ARG A 52 16.42 16.72 10.73
C ARG A 52 17.92 17.07 10.78
N TYR A 53 18.59 17.15 9.64
CA TYR A 53 20.00 17.46 9.50
C TYR A 53 20.25 18.95 9.16
N GLY A 54 19.23 19.80 9.17
CA GLY A 54 19.36 21.23 8.88
C GLY A 54 19.41 21.56 7.38
N ARG A 55 19.13 20.62 6.49
CA ARG A 55 19.19 20.81 5.03
C ARG A 55 17.83 21.22 4.49
N LYS A 56 17.84 22.07 3.46
CA LYS A 56 16.63 22.46 2.73
C LYS A 56 16.20 21.31 1.81
N VAL A 57 14.95 20.88 1.94
CA VAL A 57 14.33 19.83 1.13
C VAL A 57 12.92 20.26 0.69
N PRO A 58 12.42 19.77 -0.46
CA PRO A 58 11.01 19.92 -0.80
C PRO A 58 10.13 19.39 0.34
N LYS A 59 9.00 20.05 0.62
CA LYS A 59 8.03 19.54 1.58
C LYS A 59 7.60 18.13 1.17
N HIS A 60 7.55 17.23 2.15
CA HIS A 60 7.15 15.85 1.93
C HIS A 60 5.69 15.79 1.46
N ALA A 61 5.41 14.87 0.54
CA ALA A 61 4.03 14.53 0.22
C ALA A 61 3.49 13.57 1.27
N HIS A 62 2.30 13.87 1.80
CA HIS A 62 1.63 13.08 2.81
C HIS A 62 0.16 12.97 2.47
N GLY A 63 -0.38 11.77 2.56
CA GLY A 63 -1.77 11.53 2.26
C GLY A 63 -2.32 10.32 3.00
N THR A 64 -3.64 10.29 3.10
CA THR A 64 -4.41 9.20 3.71
C THR A 64 -5.42 8.68 2.70
N ALA A 65 -5.50 7.36 2.56
CA ALA A 65 -6.56 6.66 1.84
C ALA A 65 -7.40 5.90 2.87
N ASN A 66 -8.71 6.14 2.86
CA ASN A 66 -9.66 5.36 3.64
C ASN A 66 -10.35 4.37 2.70
N LEU A 67 -10.55 3.15 3.18
CA LEU A 67 -11.28 2.09 2.50
C LEU A 67 -12.72 2.05 3.03
N GLU A 68 -13.67 1.67 2.19
CA GLU A 68 -15.08 1.55 2.56
C GLU A 68 -15.30 0.53 3.67
N LYS A 69 -14.50 -0.55 3.66
CA LYS A 69 -14.54 -1.61 4.66
C LYS A 69 -13.14 -1.98 5.13
N LYS A 70 -13.06 -2.47 6.36
CA LYS A 70 -11.82 -3.05 6.90
C LYS A 70 -11.49 -4.32 6.13
N THR A 71 -10.29 -4.38 5.55
CA THR A 71 -9.88 -5.50 4.70
C THR A 71 -8.39 -5.76 4.78
N SER A 72 -7.99 -6.94 4.31
CA SER A 72 -6.61 -7.37 4.04
C SER A 72 -6.45 -7.83 2.58
N SER A 73 -7.38 -7.45 1.70
CA SER A 73 -7.28 -7.74 0.26
C SER A 73 -6.12 -6.96 -0.36
N THR A 74 -5.21 -7.67 -1.02
CA THR A 74 -4.12 -7.07 -1.80
C THR A 74 -4.68 -6.18 -2.87
N ARG A 75 -5.72 -6.60 -3.60
CA ARG A 75 -6.30 -5.80 -4.70
C ARG A 75 -6.85 -4.46 -4.19
N LEU A 76 -7.70 -4.48 -3.16
CA LEU A 76 -8.35 -3.26 -2.65
C LEU A 76 -7.31 -2.29 -2.07
N ILE A 77 -6.39 -2.79 -1.24
CA ILE A 77 -5.36 -1.96 -0.59
C ILE A 77 -4.39 -1.41 -1.64
N THR A 78 -3.93 -2.24 -2.59
CA THR A 78 -2.97 -1.79 -3.61
C THR A 78 -3.57 -0.70 -4.49
N ASN A 79 -4.82 -0.86 -4.93
CA ASN A 79 -5.50 0.16 -5.72
C ASN A 79 -5.63 1.48 -4.95
N ALA A 80 -6.10 1.43 -3.70
CA ALA A 80 -6.26 2.64 -2.88
C ALA A 80 -4.93 3.37 -2.63
N VAL A 81 -3.82 2.64 -2.45
CA VAL A 81 -2.49 3.25 -2.28
C VAL A 81 -1.96 3.82 -3.58
N MET A 82 -2.22 3.18 -4.73
CA MET A 82 -1.84 3.72 -6.03
C MET A 82 -2.61 4.99 -6.37
N ASP A 83 -3.92 5.00 -6.17
CA ASP A 83 -4.76 6.19 -6.35
C ASP A 83 -4.35 7.33 -5.40
N LEU A 84 -3.82 6.98 -4.23
CA LEU A 84 -3.24 7.95 -3.30
C LEU A 84 -1.90 8.49 -3.82
N TYR A 85 -1.03 7.61 -4.30
CA TYR A 85 0.28 7.98 -4.86
C TYR A 85 0.10 8.97 -6.03
N ASP A 86 -0.75 8.64 -7.00
CA ASP A 86 -0.96 9.45 -8.19
C ASP A 86 -1.55 10.84 -7.85
N ARG A 87 -2.29 10.96 -6.74
CA ARG A 87 -2.83 12.24 -6.26
C ARG A 87 -1.83 13.13 -5.54
N ILE A 88 -0.95 12.55 -4.72
CA ILE A 88 -0.13 13.33 -3.78
C ILE A 88 1.31 13.54 -4.23
N VAL A 89 1.81 12.71 -5.17
CA VAL A 89 3.22 12.70 -5.53
C VAL A 89 3.45 13.52 -6.79
N ASP A 90 4.37 14.49 -6.69
CA ASP A 90 4.92 15.20 -7.85
C ASP A 90 5.90 14.30 -8.63
N GLU A 91 5.60 14.06 -9.90
CA GLU A 91 6.40 13.23 -10.80
C GLU A 91 7.75 13.85 -11.20
N HIS A 92 7.91 15.17 -11.03
CA HIS A 92 9.15 15.87 -11.35
C HIS A 92 10.16 15.86 -10.20
N LEU A 93 9.76 15.38 -9.02
CA LEU A 93 10.61 15.36 -7.84
C LEU A 93 11.24 13.98 -7.61
N LEU A 94 12.54 13.97 -7.39
CA LEU A 94 13.28 12.78 -7.00
C LEU A 94 12.85 12.33 -5.60
N VAL A 95 12.41 11.08 -5.50
CA VAL A 95 11.99 10.46 -4.24
C VAL A 95 13.19 9.86 -3.52
N ARG A 96 13.33 10.17 -2.23
CA ARG A 96 14.39 9.65 -1.36
C ARG A 96 13.88 8.60 -0.37
N ARG A 97 12.66 8.75 0.14
CA ARG A 97 12.09 7.85 1.15
C ARG A 97 10.61 7.63 0.92
N ILE A 98 10.19 6.38 1.04
CA ILE A 98 8.78 5.97 0.96
C ILE A 98 8.40 5.34 2.29
N THR A 99 7.29 5.78 2.87
CA THR A 99 6.74 5.22 4.11
C THR A 99 5.27 4.92 3.89
N ILE A 100 4.88 3.67 4.14
CA ILE A 100 3.50 3.20 4.07
C ILE A 100 3.12 2.73 5.47
N THR A 101 1.94 3.08 5.94
CA THR A 101 1.45 2.70 7.27
C THR A 101 -0.01 2.29 7.18
N ALA A 102 -0.33 1.13 7.77
CA ALA A 102 -1.70 0.69 8.00
C ALA A 102 -2.14 1.13 9.40
N ASN A 103 -3.21 1.92 9.45
CA ASN A 103 -3.77 2.49 10.68
C ASN A 103 -5.05 1.74 11.07
N LYS A 104 -5.61 2.06 12.24
CA LYS A 104 -6.89 1.53 12.72
C LYS A 104 -7.00 -0.01 12.62
N LEU A 105 -5.88 -0.68 12.91
CA LEU A 105 -5.78 -2.13 12.84
C LEU A 105 -6.74 -2.77 13.83
N VAL A 106 -7.48 -3.77 13.36
CA VAL A 106 -8.32 -4.62 14.20
C VAL A 106 -8.10 -6.07 13.84
N ASP A 107 -8.36 -6.94 14.82
CA ASP A 107 -8.37 -8.38 14.59
C ASP A 107 -9.52 -8.72 13.65
N GLU A 108 -9.24 -9.53 12.64
CA GLU A 108 -10.22 -9.92 11.63
C GLU A 108 -11.47 -10.59 12.24
N LYS A 109 -11.31 -11.38 13.31
CA LYS A 109 -12.42 -12.06 13.99
C LYS A 109 -13.26 -11.11 14.85
N SER A 110 -12.69 -9.96 15.22
CA SER A 110 -13.38 -8.93 16.00
C SER A 110 -14.28 -8.03 15.15
N VAL A 111 -14.09 -8.03 13.83
CA VAL A 111 -14.96 -7.33 12.90
C VAL A 111 -16.28 -8.09 12.81
N LYS A 112 -17.23 -7.70 13.65
CA LYS A 112 -18.64 -7.97 13.37
C LYS A 112 -18.96 -7.22 12.08
N GLN A 113 -19.49 -7.91 11.07
CA GLN A 113 -20.18 -7.24 9.99
C GLN A 113 -21.24 -6.38 10.67
N GLU A 114 -21.04 -5.07 10.72
CA GLU A 114 -22.12 -4.17 11.09
C GLU A 114 -23.18 -4.41 10.02
N ASP A 115 -24.33 -4.92 10.42
CA ASP A 115 -25.48 -5.03 9.54
C ASP A 115 -25.79 -3.60 9.05
N GLU A 116 -25.28 -3.24 7.88
CA GLU A 116 -25.67 -2.01 7.21
C GLU A 116 -27.15 -2.14 6.88
N TYR A 117 -27.99 -1.54 7.71
CA TYR A 117 -29.41 -1.40 7.46
C TYR A 117 -29.58 -0.47 6.24
N GLN A 118 -29.64 -1.07 5.05
CA GLN A 118 -29.93 -0.34 3.82
C GLN A 118 -31.45 -0.18 3.69
N GLN A 119 -31.91 1.06 3.47
CA GLN A 119 -33.31 1.32 3.15
C GLN A 119 -33.62 0.72 1.78
N LEU A 120 -34.65 -0.11 1.70
CA LEU A 120 -35.06 -0.70 0.43
C LEU A 120 -35.77 0.36 -0.43
N ASP A 121 -35.36 0.46 -1.69
CA ASP A 121 -35.88 1.34 -2.72
C ASP A 121 -36.45 0.49 -3.88
N LEU A 122 -37.61 0.91 -4.39
CA LEU A 122 -38.37 0.17 -5.40
C LEU A 122 -37.65 0.07 -6.75
N PHE A 123 -36.73 1.00 -7.04
CA PHE A 123 -36.01 1.07 -8.31
C PHE A 123 -34.65 0.35 -8.27
N THR A 124 -34.27 -0.25 -7.14
CA THR A 124 -33.00 -0.97 -6.98
C THR A 124 -33.18 -2.46 -7.30
N ASP A 125 -32.35 -2.97 -8.23
CA ASP A 125 -32.29 -4.41 -8.52
C ASP A 125 -31.44 -5.15 -7.46
N TYR A 126 -32.12 -5.60 -6.41
CA TYR A 126 -31.51 -6.33 -5.30
C TYR A 126 -30.98 -7.72 -5.67
N GLU A 127 -31.46 -8.34 -6.74
CA GLU A 127 -30.92 -9.62 -7.20
C GLU A 127 -29.57 -9.41 -7.87
N ALA A 128 -29.47 -8.39 -8.73
CA ALA A 128 -28.20 -8.00 -9.33
C ALA A 128 -27.17 -7.53 -8.28
N GLN A 129 -27.59 -6.78 -7.26
CA GLN A 129 -26.71 -6.33 -6.18
C GLN A 129 -26.19 -7.49 -5.33
N ARG A 130 -27.06 -8.42 -4.93
CA ARG A 130 -26.66 -9.64 -4.20
C ARG A 130 -25.73 -10.51 -5.00
N LYS A 131 -25.98 -10.68 -6.30
CA LYS A 131 -25.10 -11.45 -7.19
C LYS A 131 -23.70 -10.82 -7.27
N LYS A 132 -23.61 -9.50 -7.41
CA LYS A 132 -22.32 -8.78 -7.40
C LYS A 132 -21.58 -8.93 -6.07
N GLN A 133 -22.29 -8.85 -4.94
CA GLN A 133 -21.69 -9.04 -3.61
C GLN A 133 -21.13 -10.46 -3.45
N ALA A 134 -21.90 -11.48 -3.84
CA ALA A 134 -21.45 -12.87 -3.78
C ALA A 134 -20.22 -13.13 -4.68
N GLU A 135 -20.21 -12.60 -5.91
CA GLU A 135 -19.07 -12.70 -6.82
C GLU A 135 -17.81 -11.99 -6.25
N GLU A 136 -18.00 -10.87 -5.56
CA GLU A 136 -16.90 -10.14 -4.92
C GLU A 136 -16.36 -10.89 -3.70
N GLU A 137 -17.24 -11.47 -2.88
CA GLU A 137 -16.86 -12.29 -1.72
C GLU A 137 -16.10 -13.55 -2.15
N GLU A 138 -16.54 -14.23 -3.22
CA GLU A 138 -15.81 -15.38 -3.77
C GLU A 138 -14.41 -15.00 -4.25
N LYS A 139 -14.26 -13.84 -4.90
CA LYS A 139 -12.93 -13.34 -5.32
C LYS A 139 -12.03 -13.05 -4.12
N LEU A 140 -12.58 -12.45 -3.06
CA LEU A 140 -11.85 -12.14 -1.84
C LEU A 140 -11.41 -13.42 -1.10
N GLU A 141 -12.27 -14.43 -1.01
CA GLU A 141 -11.90 -15.73 -0.45
C GLU A 141 -10.80 -16.41 -1.25
N ARG A 142 -10.91 -16.40 -2.58
CA ARG A 142 -9.89 -16.98 -3.46
C ARG A 142 -8.56 -16.27 -3.29
N GLU A 143 -8.57 -14.94 -3.22
CA GLU A 143 -7.39 -14.12 -2.96
C GLU A 143 -6.75 -14.48 -1.62
N ARG A 144 -7.55 -14.58 -0.57
CA ARG A 144 -7.10 -14.96 0.78
C ARG A 144 -6.41 -16.33 0.80
N ARG A 145 -7.02 -17.34 0.19
CA ARG A 145 -6.43 -18.70 0.10
C ARG A 145 -5.07 -18.67 -0.62
N MET A 146 -4.93 -17.84 -1.65
CA MET A 146 -3.65 -17.65 -2.34
C MET A 146 -2.61 -16.96 -1.44
N GLN A 147 -3.00 -15.92 -0.70
CA GLN A 147 -2.10 -15.23 0.25
C GLN A 147 -1.60 -16.18 1.35
N GLU A 148 -2.49 -16.97 1.93
CA GLU A 148 -2.15 -17.98 2.94
C GLU A 148 -1.19 -19.04 2.39
N ALA A 149 -1.44 -19.53 1.18
CA ALA A 149 -0.53 -20.46 0.49
C ALA A 149 0.85 -19.82 0.28
N MET A 150 0.91 -18.58 -0.21
CA MET A 150 2.16 -17.84 -0.40
C MET A 150 2.92 -17.64 0.92
N LEU A 151 2.22 -17.29 2.00
CA LEU A 151 2.80 -17.14 3.34
C LEU A 151 3.39 -18.47 3.84
N SER A 152 2.68 -19.58 3.65
CA SER A 152 3.15 -20.90 4.07
C SER A 152 4.48 -21.28 3.39
N ILE A 153 4.64 -20.93 2.11
CA ILE A 153 5.87 -21.19 1.34
C ILE A 153 6.97 -20.24 1.83
N LYS A 154 6.68 -18.94 1.97
CA LYS A 154 7.68 -17.95 2.43
C LYS A 154 8.21 -18.23 3.83
N LYS A 155 7.37 -18.73 4.74
CA LYS A 155 7.80 -19.14 6.09
C LYS A 155 8.72 -20.36 6.08
N LYS A 156 8.50 -21.31 5.15
CA LYS A 156 9.30 -22.54 5.05
C LYS A 156 10.61 -22.35 4.30
N PHE A 157 10.60 -21.56 3.22
CA PHE A 157 11.70 -21.49 2.26
C PHE A 157 12.35 -20.10 2.17
N GLY A 158 11.88 -19.14 2.96
CA GLY A 158 12.42 -17.78 3.02
C GLY A 158 11.67 -16.78 2.14
N LYS A 159 11.97 -15.48 2.35
CA LYS A 159 11.23 -14.36 1.75
C LYS A 159 11.30 -14.31 0.21
N ASN A 160 12.42 -14.78 -0.36
CA ASN A 160 12.65 -14.86 -1.80
C ASN A 160 12.14 -16.16 -2.45
N ALA A 161 11.49 -17.06 -1.70
CA ALA A 161 10.99 -18.33 -2.24
C ALA A 161 9.85 -18.15 -3.25
N VAL A 162 9.06 -17.07 -3.11
CA VAL A 162 7.99 -16.72 -4.05
C VAL A 162 8.08 -15.24 -4.37
N LEU A 163 8.32 -14.92 -5.63
CA LEU A 163 8.34 -13.58 -6.18
C LEU A 163 7.22 -13.43 -7.22
N LYS A 164 6.59 -12.26 -7.25
CA LYS A 164 5.62 -11.92 -8.31
C LYS A 164 6.39 -11.33 -9.49
N GLY A 165 5.80 -11.35 -10.69
CA GLY A 165 6.43 -10.77 -11.90
C GLY A 165 6.85 -9.31 -11.70
N MET A 166 6.06 -8.54 -10.94
CA MET A 166 6.38 -7.15 -10.58
C MET A 166 7.68 -6.99 -9.78
N ASN A 167 8.16 -8.05 -9.10
CA ASN A 167 9.41 -8.02 -8.34
C ASN A 167 10.66 -8.23 -9.20
N LEU A 168 10.47 -8.50 -10.49
CA LEU A 168 11.54 -8.71 -11.48
C LEU A 168 11.61 -7.57 -12.50
N GLU A 169 10.71 -6.59 -12.42
CA GLU A 169 10.73 -5.40 -13.27
C GLU A 169 11.92 -4.48 -12.91
N GLU A 170 12.34 -3.66 -13.86
CA GLU A 170 13.44 -2.72 -13.66
C GLU A 170 13.08 -1.66 -12.62
N GLY A 171 13.93 -1.49 -11.60
CA GLY A 171 13.65 -0.62 -10.46
C GLY A 171 12.89 -1.29 -9.31
N ALA A 172 12.62 -2.60 -9.39
CA ALA A 172 12.16 -3.40 -8.26
C ALA A 172 13.25 -3.47 -7.19
N THR A 173 12.85 -3.36 -5.93
CA THR A 173 13.80 -3.46 -4.80
C THR A 173 13.42 -4.58 -3.84
N ALA A 174 12.32 -5.29 -4.09
CA ALA A 174 11.84 -6.33 -3.18
C ALA A 174 12.87 -7.43 -2.91
N LYS A 175 13.58 -7.91 -3.93
CA LYS A 175 14.60 -8.96 -3.79
C LYS A 175 15.77 -8.49 -2.94
N ASP A 176 16.33 -7.32 -3.26
CA ASP A 176 17.45 -6.72 -2.53
C ASP A 176 17.08 -6.41 -1.07
N ARG A 177 15.85 -5.93 -0.84
CA ARG A 177 15.34 -5.67 0.52
C ARG A 177 15.15 -6.95 1.33
N ASN A 178 14.76 -8.05 0.70
CA ASN A 178 14.62 -9.34 1.37
C ASN A 178 15.97 -9.91 1.83
N GLU A 179 17.05 -9.53 1.15
CA GLU A 179 18.45 -9.88 1.50
C GLU A 179 19.07 -8.89 2.50
N GLN A 180 18.33 -7.88 2.97
CA GLN A 180 18.83 -6.91 3.95
C GLN A 180 18.20 -7.10 5.33
N ILE A 181 19.01 -6.98 6.37
CA ILE A 181 18.59 -6.92 7.77
C ILE A 181 19.06 -5.57 8.33
N GLY A 182 18.11 -4.71 8.73
CA GLY A 182 18.44 -3.40 9.31
C GLY A 182 19.17 -2.43 8.36
N GLY A 183 19.11 -2.66 7.04
CA GLY A 183 19.83 -1.86 6.03
C GLY A 183 21.24 -2.36 5.69
N HIS A 184 21.67 -3.46 6.31
CA HIS A 184 22.90 -4.16 5.93
C HIS A 184 22.55 -5.43 5.15
N LYS A 185 23.36 -5.80 4.16
CA LYS A 185 23.23 -7.10 3.48
C LYS A 185 23.44 -8.20 4.51
N ALA A 186 22.49 -9.15 4.54
CA ALA A 186 22.53 -10.35 5.35
C ALA A 186 23.53 -11.38 4.81
#